data_AF-A0A8K0EYP6-F1
#
_entry.id   AF-A0A8K0EYP6-F1
#
_cell.length_a   1.000
_cell.length_b   1.000
_cell.length_c   1.000
_cell.angle_alpha   90.00
_cell.angle_beta   90.00
_cell.angle_gamma   90.00
#
_symmetry.space_group_name_H-M   'P 1'
#
loop_
_entity.id
_entity.type
_entity.pdbx_description
1 polymer ?
#
loop_
_entity_poly.entity_id
_entity_poly.type
_entity_poly.pdbx_seq_one_letter_code
_entity_poly.pdbx_strand_id
1 'polypeptide(L)'
;MWSVVHMTDLLSALTYTFKQEIAGRQELEGQTLQAVKDFVNVLAKYFPGSSGVSAFLHNINRRLHQSKTKITYKEWALMLDEQEEVSPLLPEVRWVGCRGTQPHRRGYSCSLWLLFHTLTVQQAAEPDPTQSSQSVLLAMRGYITTMFGCQECGKNFQKEAVNMETEVATPEDAILWLWRTHNRVNKRLHGDLSEDPQFPKVQFPPAWLCPSCRKVQEKDSKLMWDEGQVLQFLKRHYGSANFIYDNPSLQGVDPGPHFHLQPTMARQSEPQQPHKQTSQQGLVGVHVKDLQGGLHRRRDPNFGVKVERLSGNKKSLSQAGWVFSNLDISMCVMLYVLSSALVVGLYVLFIVKRRRRRRTPLV
;
A
#
# COMPACT_ATOMS: atom_id res chain seq x y z
N MET A 1 -25.05 -14.71 -7.93
CA MET A 1 -23.70 -15.19 -7.58
C MET A 1 -23.25 -14.39 -6.36
N TRP A 2 -23.07 -15.05 -5.22
CA TRP A 2 -22.65 -14.37 -3.99
C TRP A 2 -21.18 -13.98 -4.11
N SER A 3 -20.82 -12.76 -3.69
CA SER A 3 -19.43 -12.34 -3.61
C SER A 3 -18.87 -12.78 -2.26
N VAL A 4 -17.80 -13.57 -2.30
CA VAL A 4 -17.21 -14.28 -1.14
C VAL A 4 -15.86 -13.68 -0.78
N VAL A 5 -15.41 -13.91 0.46
CA VAL A 5 -14.10 -13.50 0.95
C VAL A 5 -13.25 -14.74 1.22
N HIS A 6 -12.11 -14.86 0.54
CA HIS A 6 -11.22 -16.00 0.69
C HIS A 6 -10.26 -15.76 1.87
N MET A 7 -10.23 -16.68 2.82
CA MET A 7 -9.30 -16.62 3.95
C MET A 7 -7.84 -16.69 3.48
N THR A 8 -7.58 -17.39 2.36
CA THR A 8 -6.25 -17.43 1.75
C THR A 8 -5.76 -16.04 1.31
N ASP A 9 -6.63 -15.14 0.83
CA ASP A 9 -6.22 -13.77 0.50
C ASP A 9 -5.89 -12.96 1.76
N LEU A 10 -6.66 -13.12 2.85
CA LEU A 10 -6.43 -12.46 4.14
C LEU A 10 -5.12 -12.93 4.79
N LEU A 11 -4.89 -14.24 4.85
CA LEU A 11 -3.63 -14.81 5.37
C LEU A 11 -2.44 -14.42 4.49
N SER A 12 -2.61 -14.39 3.17
CA SER A 12 -1.57 -13.91 2.26
C SER A 12 -1.27 -12.42 2.44
N ALA A 13 -2.27 -11.59 2.79
CA ALA A 13 -2.04 -10.20 3.17
C ALA A 13 -1.17 -10.10 4.44
N LEU A 14 -1.43 -10.94 5.46
CA LEU A 14 -0.58 -11.02 6.66
C LEU A 14 0.84 -11.47 6.32
N THR A 15 0.98 -12.58 5.58
CA THR A 15 2.28 -13.12 5.18
C THR A 15 3.09 -12.07 4.40
N TYR A 16 2.50 -11.44 3.39
CA TYR A 16 3.17 -10.40 2.61
C TYR A 16 3.54 -9.18 3.48
N THR A 17 2.63 -8.74 4.35
CA THR A 17 2.90 -7.61 5.24
C THR A 17 4.09 -7.90 6.17
N PHE A 18 4.11 -9.07 6.82
CA PHE A 18 5.13 -9.39 7.83
C PHE A 18 6.47 -9.78 7.21
N LYS A 19 6.45 -10.60 6.15
CA LYS A 19 7.66 -11.16 5.52
C LYS A 19 8.23 -10.29 4.40
N GLN A 20 7.45 -9.38 3.81
CA GLN A 20 7.90 -8.52 2.70
C GLN A 20 7.90 -7.03 3.07
N GLU A 21 6.76 -6.45 3.43
CA GLU A 21 6.66 -4.99 3.67
C GLU A 21 7.42 -4.55 4.94
N ILE A 22 7.20 -5.24 6.06
CA ILE A 22 7.87 -4.93 7.33
C ILE A 22 9.32 -5.41 7.30
N ALA A 23 9.56 -6.68 6.97
CA ALA A 23 10.91 -7.24 6.92
C ALA A 23 11.81 -6.60 5.84
N GLY A 24 11.22 -5.97 4.81
CA GLY A 24 11.96 -5.19 3.82
C GLY A 24 12.55 -3.88 4.35
N ARG A 25 12.20 -3.46 5.58
CA ARG A 25 12.80 -2.30 6.25
C ARG A 25 14.03 -2.75 7.04
N GLN A 26 15.15 -2.06 6.84
CA GLN A 26 16.37 -2.35 7.61
C GLN A 26 16.15 -2.14 9.11
N GLU A 27 15.44 -1.07 9.45
CA GLU A 27 15.12 -0.67 10.83
C GLU A 27 13.75 0.02 10.88
N LEU A 28 13.02 -0.19 11.98
CA LEU A 28 11.75 0.45 12.31
C LEU A 28 11.97 1.33 13.54
N GLU A 29 11.72 2.63 13.44
CA GLU A 29 11.83 3.57 14.55
C GLU A 29 10.79 4.70 14.42
N GLY A 30 10.60 5.46 15.51
CA GLY A 30 9.72 6.63 15.53
C GLY A 30 8.29 6.33 15.05
N GLN A 31 7.78 7.16 14.13
CA GLN A 31 6.43 7.03 13.59
C GLN A 31 6.21 5.73 12.81
N THR A 32 7.23 5.21 12.14
CA THR A 32 7.14 3.94 11.39
C THR A 32 6.94 2.77 12.33
N LEU A 33 7.71 2.71 13.43
CA LEU A 33 7.51 1.68 14.45
C LEU A 33 6.15 1.81 15.14
N GLN A 34 5.69 3.03 15.42
CA GLN A 34 4.36 3.25 15.99
C GLN A 34 3.26 2.77 15.04
N ALA A 35 3.36 3.07 13.74
CA ALA A 35 2.38 2.61 12.75
C ALA A 35 2.32 1.07 12.67
N VAL A 36 3.47 0.38 12.77
CA VAL A 36 3.51 -1.09 12.83
C VAL A 36 2.89 -1.60 14.14
N LYS A 37 3.17 -0.95 15.29
CA LYS A 37 2.53 -1.28 16.59
C LYS A 37 1.02 -1.17 16.52
N ASP A 38 0.50 -0.06 16.03
CA ASP A 38 -0.94 0.20 15.92
C ASP A 38 -1.60 -0.79 14.97
N PHE A 39 -0.97 -1.07 13.83
CA PHE A 39 -1.45 -2.05 12.85
C PHE A 39 -1.50 -3.48 13.43
N VAL A 40 -0.41 -3.94 14.04
CA VAL A 40 -0.36 -5.27 14.66
C VAL A 40 -1.33 -5.40 15.83
N ASN A 41 -1.55 -4.32 16.59
CA ASN A 41 -2.54 -4.30 17.66
C ASN A 41 -3.97 -4.50 17.13
N VAL A 42 -4.31 -3.80 16.04
CA VAL A 42 -5.61 -3.98 15.36
C VAL A 42 -5.75 -5.39 14.79
N LEU A 43 -4.69 -5.96 14.20
CA LEU A 43 -4.71 -7.34 13.71
C LEU A 43 -4.93 -8.34 14.84
N ALA A 44 -4.18 -8.23 15.93
CA ALA A 44 -4.30 -9.13 17.08
C ALA A 44 -5.71 -9.10 17.67
N LYS A 45 -6.38 -7.95 17.61
CA LYS A 45 -7.73 -7.80 18.16
C LYS A 45 -8.84 -8.25 17.23
N TYR A 46 -8.75 -7.92 15.94
CA TYR A 46 -9.89 -8.02 15.02
C TYR A 46 -9.66 -8.94 13.82
N PHE A 47 -8.47 -9.49 13.62
CA PHE A 47 -8.23 -10.40 12.50
C PHE A 47 -8.99 -11.73 12.72
N PRO A 48 -9.85 -12.16 11.78
CA PRO A 48 -10.68 -13.34 11.98
C PRO A 48 -9.96 -14.64 11.62
N GLY A 49 -8.78 -14.85 12.20
CA GLY A 49 -7.97 -16.05 11.99
C GLY A 49 -8.41 -17.23 12.85
N SER A 50 -7.84 -18.40 12.60
CA SER A 50 -7.94 -19.54 13.53
C SER A 50 -7.29 -19.21 14.87
N SER A 51 -7.54 -20.03 15.90
CA SER A 51 -6.91 -19.87 17.22
C SER A 51 -5.38 -19.78 17.15
N GLY A 52 -4.73 -20.55 16.27
CA GLY A 52 -3.29 -20.48 16.05
C GLY A 52 -2.82 -19.14 15.48
N VAL A 53 -3.56 -18.59 14.51
CA VAL A 53 -3.26 -17.26 13.92
C VAL A 53 -3.49 -16.15 14.94
N SER A 54 -4.60 -16.21 15.69
CA SER A 54 -4.90 -15.25 16.76
C SER A 54 -3.82 -15.27 17.85
N ALA A 55 -3.44 -16.45 18.34
CA ALA A 55 -2.38 -16.60 19.35
C ALA A 55 -1.04 -16.01 18.88
N PHE A 56 -0.69 -16.25 17.61
CA PHE A 56 0.49 -15.66 16.98
C PHE A 56 0.42 -14.14 16.93
N LEU A 57 -0.68 -13.56 16.42
CA LEU A 57 -0.82 -12.10 16.35
C LEU A 57 -0.76 -11.45 17.74
N HIS A 58 -1.40 -12.05 18.75
CA HIS A 58 -1.31 -11.58 20.13
C HIS A 58 0.12 -11.66 20.68
N ASN A 59 0.87 -12.71 20.36
CA ASN A 59 2.26 -12.84 20.81
C ASN A 59 3.16 -11.78 20.15
N ILE A 60 3.09 -11.64 18.81
CA ILE A 60 3.82 -10.60 18.09
C ILE A 60 3.45 -9.22 18.65
N ASN A 61 2.16 -8.94 18.86
CA ASN A 61 1.70 -7.68 19.44
C ASN A 61 2.33 -7.40 20.82
N ARG A 62 2.31 -8.39 21.72
CA ARG A 62 2.89 -8.28 23.05
C ARG A 62 4.39 -7.99 23.00
N ARG A 63 5.15 -8.77 22.21
CA ARG A 63 6.61 -8.59 22.08
C ARG A 63 6.95 -7.24 21.45
N LEU A 64 6.18 -6.83 20.45
CA LEU A 64 6.35 -5.54 19.80
C LEU A 64 6.12 -4.38 20.76
N HIS A 65 5.13 -4.47 21.66
CA HIS A 65 4.88 -3.44 22.68
C HIS A 65 5.91 -3.42 23.80
N GLN A 66 6.53 -4.56 24.12
CA GLN A 66 7.69 -4.65 25.02
C GLN A 66 8.98 -4.11 24.39
N SER A 67 9.02 -3.96 23.07
CA SER A 67 10.23 -3.59 22.33
C SER A 67 10.58 -2.12 22.42
N LYS A 68 11.89 -1.86 22.26
CA LYS A 68 12.59 -0.57 22.33
C LYS A 68 12.03 0.49 21.36
N THR A 69 12.57 1.71 21.42
CA THR A 69 12.28 2.82 20.48
C THR A 69 12.62 2.51 19.02
N LYS A 70 13.34 1.40 18.77
CA LYS A 70 13.84 0.94 17.48
C LYS A 70 13.86 -0.59 17.42
N ILE A 71 13.58 -1.15 16.24
CA ILE A 71 13.64 -2.59 15.93
C ILE A 71 14.35 -2.79 14.60
N THR A 72 15.38 -3.62 14.59
CA THR A 72 16.10 -4.01 13.37
C THR A 72 15.38 -5.13 12.63
N TYR A 73 15.65 -5.30 11.33
CA TYR A 73 15.09 -6.41 10.56
C TYR A 73 15.42 -7.78 11.19
N LYS A 74 16.61 -7.93 11.82
CA LYS A 74 17.04 -9.16 12.48
C LYS A 74 16.18 -9.48 13.69
N GLU A 75 15.91 -8.47 14.52
CA GLU A 75 15.03 -8.63 15.69
C GLU A 75 13.60 -8.95 15.25
N TRP A 76 13.11 -8.33 14.17
CA TRP A 76 11.81 -8.66 13.59
C TRP A 76 11.77 -10.10 13.06
N ALA A 77 12.76 -10.52 12.28
CA ALA A 77 12.87 -11.88 11.75
C ALA A 77 12.90 -12.93 12.88
N LEU A 78 13.75 -12.71 13.89
CA LEU A 78 13.80 -13.59 15.07
C LEU A 78 12.44 -13.64 15.79
N MET A 79 11.72 -12.53 15.88
CA MET A 79 10.39 -12.51 16.48
C MET A 79 9.38 -13.39 15.74
N LEU A 80 9.50 -13.48 14.41
CA LEU A 80 8.66 -14.34 13.57
C LEU A 80 9.10 -15.82 13.65
N ASP A 81 10.40 -16.09 13.62
CA ASP A 81 10.98 -17.45 13.60
C ASP A 81 10.90 -18.16 14.97
N GLU A 82 11.01 -17.44 16.08
CA GLU A 82 10.92 -18.00 17.45
C GLU A 82 9.52 -18.51 17.83
N GLN A 83 8.58 -18.56 16.88
CA GLN A 83 7.23 -19.08 17.07
C GLN A 83 7.04 -20.52 16.55
N GLU A 84 8.10 -21.20 16.09
CA GLU A 84 7.97 -22.41 15.27
C GLU A 84 8.12 -23.76 16.01
N GLU A 85 7.02 -24.52 16.04
CA GLU A 85 7.01 -25.87 15.45
C GLU A 85 6.17 -25.91 14.15
N VAL A 86 5.12 -25.08 14.04
CA VAL A 86 4.34 -24.88 12.80
C VAL A 86 3.94 -23.40 12.69
N SER A 87 4.43 -22.69 11.66
CA SER A 87 4.08 -21.29 11.42
C SER A 87 2.58 -21.13 11.10
N PRO A 88 1.85 -20.21 11.76
CA PRO A 88 0.45 -19.94 11.43
C PRO A 88 0.28 -19.01 10.22
N LEU A 89 1.39 -18.46 9.69
CA LEU A 89 1.40 -17.76 8.42
C LEU A 89 1.55 -18.76 7.27
N LEU A 90 1.08 -18.38 6.07
CA LEU A 90 1.32 -19.19 4.89
C LEU A 90 2.82 -19.25 4.55
N PRO A 91 3.33 -20.40 4.08
CA PRO A 91 4.72 -20.52 3.65
C PRO A 91 5.00 -19.59 2.47
N GLU A 92 4.05 -19.49 1.54
CA GLU A 92 4.10 -18.61 0.38
C GLU A 92 2.79 -17.85 0.22
N VAL A 93 2.89 -16.67 -0.40
CA VAL A 93 1.76 -15.80 -0.70
C VAL A 93 0.96 -16.36 -1.87
N ARG A 94 -0.35 -16.50 -1.69
CA ARG A 94 -1.28 -17.02 -2.70
C ARG A 94 -2.53 -16.16 -2.80
N TRP A 95 -2.84 -15.72 -4.01
CA TRP A 95 -4.05 -14.94 -4.27
C TRP A 95 -5.13 -15.80 -4.91
N VAL A 96 -6.36 -15.73 -4.40
CA VAL A 96 -7.54 -16.40 -4.96
C VAL A 96 -8.50 -15.35 -5.50
N GLY A 97 -9.28 -14.71 -4.64
CA GLY A 97 -10.16 -13.60 -4.99
C GLY A 97 -9.40 -12.33 -5.38
N CYS A 98 -8.17 -12.15 -4.91
CA CYS A 98 -7.29 -11.04 -5.28
C CYS A 98 -6.30 -11.32 -6.42
N ARG A 99 -6.40 -12.48 -7.08
CA ARG A 99 -5.53 -12.84 -8.22
C ARG A 99 -5.77 -11.89 -9.40
N GLY A 100 -4.70 -11.26 -9.89
CA GLY A 100 -4.73 -10.47 -11.13
C GLY A 100 -4.55 -11.36 -12.36
N THR A 101 -4.93 -10.84 -13.53
CA THR A 101 -4.64 -11.46 -14.83
C THR A 101 -3.14 -11.49 -15.13
N GLN A 102 -2.39 -10.54 -14.56
CA GLN A 102 -0.94 -10.45 -14.66
C GLN A 102 -0.31 -10.27 -13.27
N PRO A 103 0.95 -10.70 -13.05
CA PRO A 103 1.58 -10.69 -11.72
C PRO A 103 1.63 -9.32 -11.03
N HIS A 104 1.73 -8.22 -11.79
CA HIS A 104 1.79 -6.85 -11.26
C HIS A 104 0.41 -6.20 -11.05
N ARG A 105 -0.69 -6.94 -11.30
CA ARG A 105 -2.06 -6.46 -11.14
C ARG A 105 -2.67 -7.01 -9.86
N ARG A 106 -3.54 -6.24 -9.23
CA ARG A 106 -4.30 -6.63 -8.02
C ARG A 106 -3.37 -7.09 -6.88
N GLY A 107 -3.38 -8.38 -6.53
CA GLY A 107 -2.47 -8.98 -5.56
C GLY A 107 -2.54 -8.31 -4.19
N TYR A 108 -1.37 -7.95 -3.65
CA TYR A 108 -1.26 -7.38 -2.30
C TYR A 108 -2.09 -6.12 -2.08
N SER A 109 -2.17 -5.22 -3.08
CA SER A 109 -3.00 -4.02 -2.96
C SER A 109 -4.49 -4.33 -2.82
N CYS A 110 -4.97 -5.37 -3.52
CA CYS A 110 -6.35 -5.87 -3.38
C CYS A 110 -6.58 -6.49 -2.01
N SER A 111 -5.66 -7.33 -1.55
CA SER A 111 -5.82 -8.05 -0.28
C SER A 111 -5.68 -7.13 0.92
N LEU A 112 -4.92 -6.03 0.82
CA LEU A 112 -4.85 -5.00 1.84
C LEU A 112 -6.18 -4.23 1.99
N TRP A 113 -6.84 -3.88 0.88
CA TRP A 113 -8.19 -3.33 0.93
C TRP A 113 -9.18 -4.32 1.55
N LEU A 114 -9.13 -5.58 1.11
CA LEU A 114 -9.96 -6.65 1.66
C LEU A 114 -9.77 -6.77 3.18
N LEU A 115 -8.52 -6.80 3.64
CA LEU A 115 -8.14 -6.86 5.05
C LEU A 115 -8.75 -5.72 5.86
N PHE A 116 -8.57 -4.46 5.45
CA PHE A 116 -9.09 -3.33 6.23
C PHE A 116 -10.62 -3.27 6.22
N HIS A 117 -11.28 -3.62 5.12
CA HIS A 117 -12.74 -3.77 5.10
C HIS A 117 -13.20 -4.83 6.11
N THR A 118 -12.57 -6.00 6.10
CA THR A 118 -12.83 -7.05 7.10
C THR A 118 -12.60 -6.57 8.53
N LEU A 119 -11.50 -5.89 8.82
CA LEU A 119 -11.20 -5.39 10.17
C LEU A 119 -12.24 -4.37 10.66
N THR A 120 -12.73 -3.47 9.79
CA THR A 120 -13.80 -2.53 10.19
C THR A 120 -15.11 -3.25 10.52
N VAL A 121 -15.45 -4.30 9.78
CA VAL A 121 -16.65 -5.12 10.06
C VAL A 121 -16.49 -5.94 11.33
N GLN A 122 -15.32 -6.53 11.56
CA GLN A 122 -15.01 -7.27 12.79
C GLN A 122 -15.06 -6.36 14.02
N GLN A 123 -14.51 -5.14 13.93
CA GLN A 123 -14.62 -4.15 15.01
C GLN A 123 -16.08 -3.81 15.34
N ALA A 124 -16.93 -3.61 14.32
CA ALA A 124 -18.35 -3.33 14.55
C ALA A 124 -19.13 -4.53 15.10
N ALA A 125 -18.66 -5.76 14.86
CA ALA A 125 -19.26 -6.98 15.38
C ALA A 125 -18.86 -7.28 16.84
N GLU A 126 -17.75 -6.73 17.31
CA GLU A 126 -17.21 -6.89 18.67
C GLU A 126 -17.07 -5.51 19.35
N PRO A 127 -18.19 -4.91 19.82
CA PRO A 127 -18.15 -3.59 20.43
C PRO A 127 -17.30 -3.60 21.70
N ASP A 128 -16.26 -2.77 21.72
CA ASP A 128 -15.46 -2.53 22.91
C ASP A 128 -15.52 -1.04 23.26
N PRO A 129 -16.18 -0.66 24.37
CA PRO A 129 -16.33 0.74 24.75
C PRO A 129 -15.00 1.42 25.12
N THR A 130 -13.94 0.63 25.37
CA THR A 130 -12.60 1.16 25.66
C THR A 130 -11.81 1.53 24.41
N GLN A 131 -12.27 1.10 23.23
CA GLN A 131 -11.59 1.37 21.97
C GLN A 131 -12.29 2.45 21.15
N SER A 132 -11.48 3.35 20.59
CA SER A 132 -11.99 4.31 19.61
C SER A 132 -12.54 3.57 18.40
N SER A 133 -13.74 3.97 17.95
CA SER A 133 -14.34 3.51 16.68
C SER A 133 -13.47 3.82 15.46
N GLN A 134 -12.49 4.71 15.60
CA GLN A 134 -11.55 5.08 14.54
C GLN A 134 -10.28 4.20 14.52
N SER A 135 -10.07 3.32 15.51
CA SER A 135 -8.80 2.61 15.71
C SER A 135 -8.31 1.83 14.47
N VAL A 136 -9.20 1.11 13.79
CA VAL A 136 -8.87 0.39 12.54
C VAL A 136 -8.44 1.35 11.44
N LEU A 137 -9.15 2.47 11.26
CA LEU A 137 -8.86 3.46 10.22
C LEU A 137 -7.61 4.29 10.51
N LEU A 138 -7.35 4.59 11.78
CA LEU A 138 -6.12 5.25 12.23
C LEU A 138 -4.91 4.36 11.98
N ALA A 139 -5.01 3.07 12.34
CA ALA A 139 -3.97 2.09 12.04
C ALA A 139 -3.76 1.92 10.53
N MET A 140 -4.85 1.86 9.73
CA MET A 140 -4.78 1.84 8.27
C MET A 140 -4.03 3.05 7.72
N ARG A 141 -4.40 4.27 8.15
CA ARG A 141 -3.75 5.51 7.73
C ARG A 141 -2.27 5.51 8.10
N GLY A 142 -1.92 5.15 9.33
CA GLY A 142 -0.53 5.05 9.78
C GLY A 142 0.26 4.05 8.93
N TYR A 143 -0.28 2.85 8.74
CA TYR A 143 0.37 1.79 7.96
C TYR A 143 0.55 2.19 6.49
N ILE A 144 -0.49 2.66 5.81
CA ILE A 144 -0.43 2.98 4.37
C ILE A 144 0.51 4.14 4.08
N THR A 145 0.58 5.12 4.98
CA THR A 145 1.40 6.33 4.76
C THR A 145 2.87 6.11 5.08
N THR A 146 3.21 5.10 5.87
CA THR A 146 4.59 4.82 6.31
C THR A 146 5.14 3.53 5.69
N MET A 147 4.38 2.45 5.68
CA MET A 147 4.90 1.12 5.33
C MET A 147 4.66 0.73 3.89
N PHE A 148 3.51 1.06 3.31
CA PHE A 148 3.10 0.55 2.00
C PHE A 148 4.07 0.91 0.87
N GLY A 149 4.54 -0.09 0.12
CA GLY A 149 5.57 0.09 -0.91
C GLY A 149 5.27 1.14 -1.99
N CYS A 150 4.00 1.38 -2.32
CA CYS A 150 3.60 2.43 -3.26
C CYS A 150 3.50 3.80 -2.59
N GLN A 151 4.58 4.59 -2.65
CA GLN A 151 4.62 5.93 -2.05
C GLN A 151 3.55 6.89 -2.59
N GLU A 152 3.27 6.84 -3.91
CA GLU A 152 2.21 7.66 -4.51
C GLU A 152 0.83 7.28 -3.98
N CYS A 153 0.57 5.97 -3.84
CA CYS A 153 -0.66 5.46 -3.26
C CYS A 153 -0.82 5.95 -1.81
N GLY A 154 0.25 5.93 -1.01
CA GLY A 154 0.27 6.47 0.35
C GLY A 154 -0.06 7.96 0.40
N LYS A 155 0.56 8.77 -0.47
CA LYS A 155 0.26 10.22 -0.59
C LYS A 155 -1.19 10.47 -0.99
N ASN A 156 -1.72 9.69 -1.93
CA ASN A 156 -3.11 9.81 -2.36
C ASN A 156 -4.08 9.39 -1.25
N PHE A 157 -3.79 8.32 -0.51
CA PHE A 157 -4.61 7.92 0.64
C PHE A 157 -4.60 8.96 1.76
N GLN A 158 -3.44 9.58 2.04
CA GLN A 158 -3.35 10.65 3.03
C GLN A 158 -4.28 11.82 2.71
N LYS A 159 -4.43 12.20 1.43
CA LYS A 159 -5.36 13.24 0.98
C LYS A 159 -6.83 12.84 1.20
N GLU A 160 -7.16 11.57 1.00
CA GLU A 160 -8.51 11.05 1.26
C GLU A 160 -8.84 11.00 2.76
N ALA A 161 -7.83 10.79 3.61
CA ALA A 161 -7.98 10.53 5.04
C ALA A 161 -8.02 11.78 5.93
N VAL A 162 -7.95 13.00 5.37
CA VAL A 162 -7.85 14.25 6.13
C VAL A 162 -9.05 14.46 7.06
N ASN A 163 -10.27 14.18 6.59
CA ASN A 163 -11.50 14.40 7.35
C ASN A 163 -11.98 13.14 8.10
N MET A 164 -11.21 12.06 8.11
CA MET A 164 -11.63 10.78 8.67
C MET A 164 -12.03 10.89 10.14
N GLU A 165 -11.21 11.57 10.95
CA GLU A 165 -11.43 11.69 12.40
C GLU A 165 -12.66 12.55 12.74
N THR A 166 -13.12 13.41 11.82
CA THR A 166 -14.33 14.22 12.01
C THR A 166 -15.59 13.56 11.47
N GLU A 167 -15.46 12.62 10.53
CA GLU A 167 -16.58 11.95 9.86
C GLU A 167 -16.95 10.61 10.52
N VAL A 168 -16.06 10.02 11.32
CA VAL A 168 -16.24 8.68 11.91
C VAL A 168 -16.51 8.79 13.40
N ALA A 169 -17.77 8.62 13.79
CA ALA A 169 -18.19 8.63 15.20
C ALA A 169 -18.43 7.21 15.75
N THR A 170 -18.86 6.28 14.90
CA THR A 170 -19.20 4.90 15.27
C THR A 170 -18.45 3.86 14.44
N PRO A 171 -18.39 2.58 14.86
CA PRO A 171 -17.79 1.52 14.04
C PRO A 171 -18.51 1.34 12.69
N GLU A 172 -19.83 1.53 12.65
CA GLU A 172 -20.60 1.57 11.41
C GLU A 172 -20.20 2.72 10.49
N ASP A 173 -19.93 3.91 11.04
CA ASP A 173 -19.40 5.02 10.25
C ASP A 173 -18.03 4.68 9.67
N ALA A 174 -17.19 3.94 10.40
CA ALA A 174 -15.88 3.51 9.92
C ALA A 174 -16.00 2.58 8.69
N ILE A 175 -16.94 1.62 8.73
CA ILE A 175 -17.26 0.74 7.60
C ILE A 175 -17.68 1.57 6.38
N LEU A 176 -18.64 2.48 6.55
CA LEU A 176 -19.15 3.30 5.46
C LEU A 176 -18.10 4.30 4.95
N TRP A 177 -17.30 4.90 5.82
CA TRP A 177 -16.24 5.82 5.45
C TRP A 177 -15.22 5.12 4.56
N LEU A 178 -14.76 3.93 4.95
CA LEU A 178 -13.80 3.17 4.17
C LEU A 178 -14.36 2.78 2.80
N TRP A 179 -15.63 2.38 2.75
CA TRP A 179 -16.34 2.07 1.51
C TRP A 179 -16.45 3.27 0.58
N ARG A 180 -16.88 4.44 1.08
CA ARG A 180 -16.95 5.68 0.28
C ARG A 180 -15.57 6.05 -0.26
N THR A 181 -14.55 5.99 0.59
CA THR A 181 -13.16 6.29 0.21
C THR A 181 -12.66 5.33 -0.88
N HIS A 182 -12.88 4.02 -0.74
CA HIS A 182 -12.50 3.04 -1.75
C HIS A 182 -13.23 3.28 -3.09
N ASN A 183 -14.50 3.68 -3.05
CA ASN A 183 -15.24 4.03 -4.28
C ASN A 183 -14.77 5.32 -4.95
N ARG A 184 -14.28 6.31 -4.20
CA ARG A 184 -13.59 7.49 -4.80
C ARG A 184 -12.30 7.07 -5.50
N VAL A 185 -11.53 6.16 -4.88
CA VAL A 185 -10.34 5.57 -5.51
C VAL A 185 -10.70 4.78 -6.78
N ASN A 186 -11.75 3.95 -6.74
CA ASN A 186 -12.22 3.22 -7.92
C ASN A 186 -12.61 4.16 -9.05
N LYS A 187 -13.31 5.26 -8.76
CA LYS A 187 -13.66 6.27 -9.76
C LYS A 187 -12.42 6.90 -10.38
N ARG A 188 -11.40 7.22 -9.58
CA ARG A 188 -10.15 7.82 -10.05
C ARG A 188 -9.33 6.87 -10.93
N LEU A 189 -9.31 5.58 -10.58
CA LEU A 189 -8.51 4.56 -11.27
C LEU A 189 -9.26 3.85 -12.42
N HIS A 190 -10.50 4.23 -12.70
CA HIS A 190 -11.26 3.66 -13.80
C HIS A 190 -10.62 4.03 -15.15
N GLY A 191 -10.28 3.03 -15.96
CA GLY A 191 -9.57 3.20 -17.22
C GLY A 191 -8.08 3.57 -17.08
N ASP A 192 -7.54 3.56 -15.87
CA ASP A 192 -6.13 3.86 -15.64
C ASP A 192 -5.22 2.72 -16.15
N LEU A 193 -3.97 3.03 -16.50
CA LEU A 193 -3.00 2.03 -16.95
C LEU A 193 -2.73 0.93 -15.92
N SER A 194 -2.97 1.18 -14.63
CA SER A 194 -2.88 0.20 -13.52
C SER A 194 -4.13 -0.67 -13.33
N GLU A 195 -5.23 -0.39 -14.04
CA GLU A 195 -6.45 -1.20 -14.02
C GLU A 195 -6.27 -2.57 -14.71
N ASP A 196 -6.68 -3.65 -14.05
CA ASP A 196 -6.70 -4.97 -14.65
C ASP A 196 -7.90 -5.08 -15.62
N PRO A 197 -7.71 -5.35 -16.92
CA PRO A 197 -8.80 -5.33 -17.90
C PRO A 197 -9.95 -6.31 -17.61
N GLN A 198 -9.69 -7.43 -16.92
CA GLN A 198 -10.75 -8.37 -16.53
C GLN A 198 -11.43 -8.01 -15.21
N PHE A 199 -10.90 -7.03 -14.48
CA PHE A 199 -11.44 -6.55 -13.21
C PHE A 199 -11.54 -5.02 -13.22
N PRO A 200 -12.38 -4.45 -14.11
CA PRO A 200 -12.54 -3.01 -14.21
C PRO A 200 -13.02 -2.41 -12.88
N LYS A 201 -12.52 -1.23 -12.54
CA LYS A 201 -12.94 -0.44 -11.39
C LYS A 201 -14.37 0.01 -11.62
N VAL A 202 -15.24 -0.40 -10.71
CA VAL A 202 -16.65 0.00 -10.70
C VAL A 202 -16.99 0.63 -9.37
N GLN A 203 -18.10 1.36 -9.34
CA GLN A 203 -18.74 1.75 -8.09
C GLN A 203 -19.31 0.49 -7.41
N PHE A 204 -18.66 0.07 -6.33
CA PHE A 204 -18.94 -1.17 -5.60
C PHE A 204 -19.93 -0.92 -4.44
N PRO A 205 -20.88 -1.82 -4.16
CA PRO A 205 -21.21 -2.99 -4.97
C PRO A 205 -21.89 -2.60 -6.30
N PRO A 206 -21.63 -3.33 -7.39
CA PRO A 206 -22.40 -3.16 -8.62
C PRO A 206 -23.88 -3.54 -8.40
N ALA A 207 -24.77 -3.03 -9.26
CA ALA A 207 -26.22 -3.22 -9.09
C ALA A 207 -26.62 -4.70 -9.07
N TRP A 208 -25.96 -5.56 -9.85
CA TRP A 208 -26.25 -7.00 -9.86
C TRP A 208 -25.83 -7.71 -8.57
N LEU A 209 -24.91 -7.14 -7.79
CA LEU A 209 -24.43 -7.71 -6.53
C LEU A 209 -25.27 -7.23 -5.33
N CYS A 210 -25.72 -5.97 -5.37
CA CYS A 210 -26.66 -5.43 -4.39
C CYS A 210 -27.62 -4.45 -5.06
N PRO A 211 -28.75 -4.94 -5.62
CA PRO A 211 -29.74 -4.07 -6.25
C PRO A 211 -30.34 -3.06 -5.26
N SER A 212 -30.60 -3.50 -4.02
CA SER A 212 -31.17 -2.68 -2.95
C SER A 212 -30.23 -1.59 -2.43
N CYS A 213 -28.93 -1.67 -2.70
CA CYS A 213 -27.96 -0.65 -2.29
C CYS A 213 -28.11 0.65 -3.10
N ARG A 214 -28.87 0.65 -4.20
CA ARG A 214 -29.04 1.79 -5.09
C ARG A 214 -30.48 2.28 -5.01
N LYS A 215 -30.66 3.58 -4.85
CA LYS A 215 -31.99 4.20 -4.92
C LYS A 215 -32.42 4.25 -6.38
N VAL A 216 -33.67 3.90 -6.67
CA VAL A 216 -34.25 3.89 -8.02
C VAL A 216 -34.09 5.28 -8.65
N GLN A 217 -33.59 5.35 -9.88
CA GLN A 217 -33.39 6.62 -10.60
C GLN A 217 -34.60 7.00 -11.45
N GLU A 218 -34.97 8.29 -11.36
CA GLU A 218 -35.61 9.02 -12.46
C GLU A 218 -34.59 9.24 -13.58
N LYS A 219 -35.08 9.29 -14.83
CA LYS A 219 -34.37 9.05 -16.11
C LYS A 219 -33.04 9.78 -16.38
N ASP A 220 -32.58 10.71 -15.54
CA ASP A 220 -31.34 11.49 -15.75
C ASP A 220 -30.54 11.80 -14.46
N SER A 221 -30.72 11.03 -13.38
CA SER A 221 -30.13 11.39 -12.07
C SER A 221 -28.75 10.75 -11.80
N LYS A 222 -27.96 11.39 -10.92
CA LYS A 222 -26.67 10.92 -10.40
C LYS A 222 -26.85 9.61 -9.62
N LEU A 223 -25.87 8.70 -9.62
CA LEU A 223 -25.93 7.48 -8.79
C LEU A 223 -26.17 7.84 -7.31
N MET A 224 -27.27 7.35 -6.75
CA MET A 224 -27.64 7.55 -5.35
C MET A 224 -27.61 6.22 -4.60
N TRP A 225 -26.95 6.22 -3.45
CA TRP A 225 -26.82 5.04 -2.58
C TRP A 225 -27.90 5.04 -1.49
N ASP A 226 -28.40 3.85 -1.16
CA ASP A 226 -29.03 3.57 0.11
C ASP A 226 -27.95 3.05 1.07
N GLU A 227 -27.42 3.95 1.90
CA GLU A 227 -26.29 3.62 2.77
C GLU A 227 -26.66 2.64 3.89
N GLY A 228 -27.93 2.56 4.28
CA GLY A 228 -28.41 1.54 5.21
C GLY A 228 -28.30 0.15 4.60
N GLN A 229 -28.72 0.01 3.34
CA GLN A 229 -28.59 -1.25 2.60
C GLN A 229 -27.14 -1.57 2.24
N VAL A 230 -26.32 -0.56 1.93
CA VAL A 230 -24.87 -0.73 1.76
C VAL A 230 -24.22 -1.25 3.04
N LEU A 231 -24.51 -0.65 4.19
CA LEU A 231 -23.94 -1.09 5.47
C LEU A 231 -24.28 -2.56 5.75
N GLN A 232 -25.55 -2.95 5.56
CA GLN A 232 -25.96 -4.35 5.71
C GLN A 232 -25.24 -5.28 4.72
N PHE A 233 -25.09 -4.84 3.47
CA PHE A 233 -24.33 -5.59 2.48
C PHE A 233 -22.88 -5.77 2.89
N LEU A 234 -22.20 -4.72 3.35
CA LEU A 234 -20.79 -4.76 3.76
C LEU A 234 -20.59 -5.66 4.98
N LYS A 235 -21.46 -5.55 6.00
CA LYS A 235 -21.44 -6.44 7.18
C LYS A 235 -21.61 -7.91 6.79
N ARG A 236 -22.48 -8.22 5.82
CA ARG A 236 -22.63 -9.59 5.30
C ARG A 236 -21.44 -10.03 4.45
N HIS A 237 -20.94 -9.17 3.58
CA HIS A 237 -19.89 -9.50 2.63
C HIS A 237 -18.52 -9.72 3.30
N TYR A 238 -18.16 -8.86 4.26
CA TYR A 238 -16.88 -8.96 4.98
C TYR A 238 -16.99 -9.62 6.36
N GLY A 239 -18.18 -10.08 6.74
CA GLY A 239 -18.40 -10.79 8.00
C GLY A 239 -18.02 -12.26 7.95
N SER A 240 -17.79 -12.85 9.13
CA SER A 240 -17.28 -14.21 9.29
C SER A 240 -18.07 -15.31 8.60
N ALA A 241 -19.39 -15.14 8.46
CA ALA A 241 -20.26 -16.09 7.77
C ALA A 241 -20.00 -16.20 6.25
N ASN A 242 -19.27 -15.26 5.65
CA ASN A 242 -18.98 -15.24 4.20
C ASN A 242 -17.52 -15.61 3.86
N PHE A 243 -16.77 -16.12 4.84
CA PHE A 243 -15.39 -16.57 4.63
C PHE A 243 -15.35 -17.98 4.05
N ILE A 244 -14.56 -18.15 2.99
CA ILE A 244 -14.21 -19.45 2.43
C ILE A 244 -12.79 -19.81 2.85
N TYR A 245 -12.64 -21.01 3.40
CA TYR A 245 -11.35 -21.61 3.71
C TYR A 245 -10.95 -22.50 2.53
N ASP A 246 -10.08 -21.98 1.67
CA ASP A 246 -9.64 -22.71 0.49
C ASP A 246 -8.80 -23.93 0.89
N ASN A 247 -9.13 -25.11 0.36
CA ASN A 247 -8.33 -26.31 0.58
C ASN A 247 -7.09 -26.28 -0.33
N PRO A 248 -5.85 -26.30 0.22
CA PRO A 248 -4.62 -26.25 -0.58
C PRO A 248 -4.53 -27.37 -1.63
N SER A 249 -5.19 -28.51 -1.39
CA SER A 249 -5.05 -29.76 -2.17
C SER A 249 -5.84 -29.80 -3.48
N LEU A 250 -6.79 -28.87 -3.71
CA LEU A 250 -7.77 -28.97 -4.82
C LEU A 250 -7.55 -27.98 -5.95
N GLN A 251 -6.54 -27.12 -5.84
CA GLN A 251 -6.18 -26.20 -6.91
C GLN A 251 -4.78 -26.56 -7.37
N GLY A 252 -4.71 -27.20 -8.55
CA GLY A 252 -3.48 -27.65 -9.18
C GLY A 252 -2.37 -26.61 -9.07
N VAL A 253 -1.16 -27.10 -8.79
CA VAL A 253 0.07 -26.32 -8.84
C VAL A 253 0.26 -25.88 -10.29
N ASP A 254 -0.28 -24.72 -10.65
CA ASP A 254 -0.08 -24.09 -11.94
C ASP A 254 1.09 -23.11 -11.79
N PRO A 255 2.16 -23.23 -12.60
CA PRO A 255 3.39 -22.47 -12.42
C PRO A 255 3.16 -21.01 -12.84
N GLY A 256 2.64 -20.20 -11.92
CA GLY A 256 2.92 -18.76 -11.94
C GLY A 256 4.44 -18.56 -11.92
N PRO A 257 4.97 -17.43 -12.45
CA PRO A 257 6.40 -17.26 -12.62
C PRO A 257 7.11 -17.47 -11.28
N HIS A 258 7.72 -18.64 -11.15
CA HIS A 258 8.68 -18.95 -10.12
C HIS A 258 9.81 -17.94 -10.31
N PHE A 259 10.04 -17.08 -9.33
CA PHE A 259 11.30 -16.37 -9.24
C PHE A 259 12.36 -17.37 -8.80
N HIS A 260 12.74 -18.27 -9.71
CA HIS A 260 14.03 -18.95 -9.63
C HIS A 260 15.07 -17.92 -10.09
N LEU A 261 15.65 -17.21 -9.13
CA LEU A 261 16.92 -16.53 -9.33
C LEU A 261 17.98 -17.62 -9.55
N GLN A 262 18.20 -18.00 -10.82
CA GLN A 262 19.40 -18.74 -11.18
C GLN A 262 20.61 -17.82 -11.00
N PRO A 263 21.67 -18.26 -10.28
CA PRO A 263 22.91 -17.51 -10.21
C PRO A 263 23.54 -17.49 -11.60
N THR A 264 23.67 -16.30 -12.20
CA THR A 264 24.61 -16.11 -13.31
C THR A 264 26.01 -16.15 -12.72
N MET A 265 26.65 -17.31 -12.79
CA MET A 265 28.05 -17.43 -12.42
C MET A 265 28.90 -16.60 -13.38
N ALA A 266 29.78 -15.78 -12.79
CA ALA A 266 30.82 -15.08 -13.50
C ALA A 266 31.70 -16.10 -14.25
N ARG A 267 31.90 -15.81 -15.53
CA ARG A 267 32.71 -16.56 -16.47
C ARG A 267 34.18 -16.52 -16.07
N GLN A 268 34.76 -17.67 -15.70
CA GLN A 268 36.20 -17.95 -15.84
C GLN A 268 36.40 -19.45 -16.18
N SER A 269 36.85 -19.68 -17.42
CA SER A 269 37.52 -20.84 -18.04
C SER A 269 37.34 -22.27 -17.49
N GLU A 270 36.76 -23.12 -18.34
CA GLU A 270 36.81 -24.61 -18.44
C GLU A 270 38.25 -25.18 -18.66
N PRO A 271 38.51 -26.53 -18.67
CA PRO A 271 37.57 -27.64 -18.94
C PRO A 271 37.72 -28.96 -18.11
N GLN A 272 36.62 -29.72 -18.00
CA GLN A 272 36.47 -31.18 -18.27
C GLN A 272 35.40 -31.88 -17.39
N GLN A 273 34.43 -32.53 -18.05
CA GLN A 273 33.47 -33.54 -17.55
C GLN A 273 34.08 -34.97 -17.66
N PRO A 274 33.45 -36.11 -17.23
CA PRO A 274 32.05 -36.35 -16.82
C PRO A 274 31.80 -37.31 -15.61
N HIS A 275 30.51 -37.42 -15.23
CA HIS A 275 29.77 -38.60 -14.73
C HIS A 275 29.13 -38.61 -13.32
N LYS A 276 27.82 -38.94 -13.38
CA LYS A 276 26.99 -39.85 -12.56
C LYS A 276 26.13 -39.28 -11.41
N GLN A 277 24.83 -39.57 -11.60
CA GLN A 277 23.73 -39.79 -10.64
C GLN A 277 24.13 -39.86 -9.16
N THR A 278 23.32 -39.31 -8.26
CA THR A 278 22.30 -40.03 -7.47
C THR A 278 21.50 -39.06 -6.57
N SER A 279 20.26 -39.45 -6.29
CA SER A 279 19.54 -39.27 -5.02
C SER A 279 18.79 -37.95 -4.73
N GLN A 280 17.48 -38.14 -4.60
CA GLN A 280 16.59 -37.39 -3.70
C GLN A 280 17.23 -37.26 -2.30
N GLN A 281 17.10 -36.08 -1.69
CA GLN A 281 16.70 -35.86 -0.29
C GLN A 281 16.86 -34.40 0.14
N GLY A 282 15.78 -33.84 0.71
CA GLY A 282 15.84 -32.90 1.85
C GLY A 282 16.01 -31.40 1.55
N LEU A 283 15.03 -30.61 2.03
CA LEU A 283 15.02 -29.17 2.43
C LEU A 283 13.63 -28.60 2.04
N VAL A 284 12.52 -28.83 2.74
CA VAL A 284 12.12 -28.37 4.10
C VAL A 284 12.75 -27.05 4.53
N GLY A 285 11.89 -26.03 4.69
CA GLY A 285 12.12 -24.84 5.50
C GLY A 285 12.92 -23.73 4.81
N VAL A 286 12.22 -22.80 4.16
CA VAL A 286 12.84 -21.50 3.81
C VAL A 286 12.89 -20.68 5.09
N HIS A 287 14.07 -20.60 5.71
CA HIS A 287 14.32 -19.73 6.85
C HIS A 287 14.53 -18.29 6.39
N VAL A 288 14.11 -17.31 7.20
CA VAL A 288 14.20 -15.87 6.89
C VAL A 288 15.65 -15.41 6.64
N LYS A 289 16.65 -16.19 7.06
CA LYS A 289 18.07 -15.97 6.78
C LYS A 289 18.42 -16.00 5.28
N ASP A 290 17.63 -16.67 4.44
CA ASP A 290 17.93 -16.83 3.01
C ASP A 290 17.55 -15.61 2.13
N LEU A 291 16.85 -14.62 2.70
CA LEU A 291 16.46 -13.36 2.03
C LEU A 291 17.62 -12.37 1.82
N GLN A 292 18.83 -12.70 2.28
CA GLN A 292 19.98 -11.79 2.25
C GLN A 292 20.54 -11.52 0.84
N GLY A 293 20.20 -12.34 -0.16
CA GLY A 293 20.76 -12.24 -1.52
C GLY A 293 20.06 -11.28 -2.49
N GLY A 294 18.87 -10.75 -2.14
CA GLY A 294 18.04 -9.96 -3.07
C GLY A 294 18.06 -8.43 -2.90
N LEU A 295 18.68 -7.91 -1.83
CA LEU A 295 18.56 -6.50 -1.42
C LEU A 295 19.61 -5.58 -2.06
N HIS A 296 19.70 -5.57 -3.39
CA HIS A 296 20.43 -4.54 -4.14
C HIS A 296 19.52 -3.74 -5.08
N ARG A 297 18.76 -2.79 -4.50
CA ARG A 297 18.27 -1.48 -5.01
C ARG A 297 17.07 -1.03 -4.15
N ARG A 298 16.90 0.20 -3.66
CA ARG A 298 17.56 1.51 -3.81
C ARG A 298 17.82 2.08 -2.41
N ARG A 299 19.01 2.62 -2.18
CA ARG A 299 19.29 3.49 -1.04
C ARG A 299 18.65 4.84 -1.38
N ASP A 300 17.55 5.21 -0.73
CA ASP A 300 17.00 6.57 -0.83
C ASP A 300 17.07 7.22 0.56
N PRO A 301 18.03 8.14 0.79
CA PRO A 301 18.27 8.74 2.10
C PRO A 301 17.15 9.67 2.58
N ASN A 302 16.07 9.84 1.81
CA ASN A 302 14.92 10.69 2.15
C ASN A 302 13.68 9.92 2.63
N PHE A 303 13.81 8.67 3.09
CA PHE A 303 12.71 7.96 3.76
C PHE A 303 12.49 8.51 5.18
N GLY A 304 11.80 9.64 5.25
CA GLY A 304 11.34 10.29 6.48
C GLY A 304 10.32 11.36 6.13
N VAL A 305 9.03 11.03 6.18
CA VAL A 305 7.96 12.03 6.12
C VAL A 305 7.79 12.61 7.51
N LYS A 306 8.10 13.89 7.69
CA LYS A 306 7.83 14.63 8.92
C LYS A 306 6.33 14.96 8.95
N VAL A 307 5.54 14.17 9.67
CA VAL A 307 4.12 14.47 9.91
C VAL A 307 4.03 15.50 11.04
N GLU A 308 3.70 16.76 10.71
CA GLU A 308 3.41 17.81 11.69
C GLU A 308 2.02 17.63 12.30
N ARG A 309 1.94 17.66 13.65
CA ARG A 309 0.68 17.75 14.41
C ARG A 309 0.09 19.13 14.22
N LEU A 310 -1.12 19.21 13.66
CA LEU A 310 -1.93 20.43 13.71
C LEU A 310 -2.48 20.59 15.13
N SER A 311 -1.87 21.47 15.93
CA SER A 311 -2.49 22.06 17.11
C SER A 311 -2.48 23.59 16.93
N GLY A 312 -3.67 24.19 16.92
CA GLY A 312 -3.82 25.63 16.81
C GLY A 312 -3.45 26.34 18.11
N ASN A 313 -2.50 27.26 18.09
CA ASN A 313 -2.77 28.70 18.07
C ASN A 313 -1.46 29.52 18.00
N LYS A 314 -1.55 30.66 17.29
CA LYS A 314 -0.59 31.75 17.01
C LYS A 314 0.63 31.92 17.95
N LYS A 315 1.85 31.96 17.38
CA LYS A 315 2.67 33.19 17.15
C LYS A 315 4.09 32.88 16.65
N SER A 316 4.57 33.83 15.82
CA SER A 316 5.98 34.15 15.48
C SER A 316 6.74 33.28 14.48
N LEU A 317 7.04 33.95 13.37
CA LEU A 317 7.91 33.59 12.26
C LEU A 317 9.36 33.41 12.73
N SER A 318 10.01 32.28 12.42
CA SER A 318 11.46 32.22 12.26
C SER A 318 11.83 31.18 11.19
N GLN A 319 12.34 31.71 10.09
CA GLN A 319 12.77 31.06 8.87
C GLN A 319 14.16 30.44 9.04
N ALA A 320 14.34 29.18 8.65
CA ALA A 320 15.63 28.59 8.27
C ALA A 320 15.35 27.24 7.55
N GLY A 321 15.86 26.92 6.36
CA GLY A 321 16.79 27.60 5.48
C GLY A 321 17.27 26.55 4.49
N TRP A 322 16.89 26.68 3.22
CA TRP A 322 17.45 25.89 2.12
C TRP A 322 18.83 26.44 1.81
N VAL A 323 19.86 25.59 1.90
CA VAL A 323 21.25 25.97 1.65
C VAL A 323 21.46 26.13 0.15
N PHE A 324 21.48 27.37 -0.33
CA PHE A 324 22.04 27.75 -1.62
C PHE A 324 23.31 28.56 -1.38
N SER A 325 24.39 28.21 -2.08
CA SER A 325 25.66 28.91 -1.96
C SER A 325 25.60 30.23 -2.75
N ASN A 326 26.26 31.27 -2.24
CA ASN A 326 26.29 32.62 -2.88
C ASN A 326 26.81 32.61 -4.33
N LEU A 327 27.58 31.59 -4.72
CA LEU A 327 28.06 31.38 -6.09
C LEU A 327 26.91 31.03 -7.06
N ASP A 328 25.93 30.24 -6.63
CA ASP A 328 24.82 29.78 -7.48
C ASP A 328 23.83 30.92 -7.79
N ILE A 329 23.61 31.82 -6.84
CA ILE A 329 22.73 32.99 -7.01
C ILE A 329 23.36 33.99 -7.98
N SER A 330 24.66 34.23 -7.86
CA SER A 330 25.40 35.13 -8.75
C SER A 330 25.38 34.63 -10.20
N MET A 331 25.60 33.32 -10.41
CA MET A 331 25.54 32.71 -11.74
C MET A 331 24.13 32.77 -12.35
N CYS A 332 23.08 32.52 -11.55
CA CYS A 332 21.69 32.63 -12.01
C CYS A 332 21.32 34.06 -12.43
N VAL A 333 21.73 35.07 -11.67
CA VAL A 333 21.48 36.48 -12.02
C VAL A 333 22.23 36.87 -13.28
N MET A 334 23.49 36.45 -13.44
CA MET A 334 24.27 36.71 -14.66
C MET A 334 23.64 36.05 -15.90
N LEU A 335 23.22 34.80 -15.81
CA LEU A 335 22.52 34.11 -16.90
C LEU A 335 21.17 34.74 -17.22
N TYR A 336 20.44 35.22 -16.21
CA TYR A 336 19.18 35.93 -16.41
C TYR A 336 19.38 37.27 -17.12
N VAL A 337 20.39 38.04 -16.74
CA VAL A 337 20.70 39.33 -17.39
C VAL A 337 21.18 39.11 -18.83
N LEU A 338 22.04 38.12 -19.07
CA LEU A 338 22.51 37.78 -20.42
C LEU A 338 21.37 37.30 -21.33
N SER A 339 20.49 36.42 -20.84
CA SER A 339 19.33 35.95 -21.62
C SER A 339 18.36 37.09 -21.93
N SER A 340 18.09 37.96 -20.95
CA SER A 340 17.23 39.14 -21.13
C SER A 340 17.82 40.12 -22.15
N ALA A 341 19.12 40.37 -22.11
CA ALA A 341 19.81 41.22 -23.08
C ALA A 341 19.75 40.65 -24.51
N LEU A 342 19.91 39.33 -24.67
CA LEU A 342 19.78 38.66 -25.96
C LEU A 342 18.37 38.79 -26.54
N VAL A 343 17.34 38.60 -25.72
CA VAL A 343 15.93 38.75 -26.14
C VAL A 343 15.64 40.19 -26.56
N VAL A 344 16.11 41.18 -25.80
CA VAL A 344 15.95 42.60 -26.17
C VAL A 344 16.71 42.93 -27.45
N GLY A 345 17.92 42.42 -27.63
CA GLY A 345 18.70 42.58 -28.85
C GLY A 345 18.00 42.03 -30.09
N LEU A 346 17.47 40.80 -30.00
CA LEU A 346 16.69 40.18 -31.07
C LEU A 346 15.40 40.96 -31.37
N TYR A 347 14.73 41.48 -30.34
CA TYR A 347 13.53 42.32 -30.49
C TYR A 347 13.83 43.63 -31.23
N VAL A 348 14.93 44.32 -30.87
CA VAL A 348 15.36 45.54 -31.55
C VAL A 348 15.76 45.25 -32.99
N LEU A 349 16.53 44.19 -33.25
CA LEU A 349 16.88 43.77 -34.61
C LEU A 349 15.65 43.44 -35.45
N PHE A 350 14.65 42.78 -34.88
CA PHE A 350 13.38 42.51 -35.54
C PHE A 350 12.66 43.81 -35.92
N ILE A 351 12.58 44.78 -35.01
CA ILE A 351 11.97 46.09 -35.29
C ILE A 351 12.74 46.85 -36.37
N VAL A 352 14.07 46.90 -36.28
CA VAL A 352 14.91 47.60 -37.26
C VAL A 352 14.80 46.94 -38.63
N LYS A 353 14.83 45.60 -38.70
CA LYS A 353 14.63 44.83 -39.95
C LYS A 353 13.23 45.07 -40.53
N ARG A 354 12.20 45.12 -39.69
CA ARG A 354 10.82 45.45 -40.09
C ARG A 354 10.70 46.89 -40.60
N ARG A 355 11.41 47.85 -40.00
CA ARG A 355 11.45 49.24 -40.45
C ARG A 355 12.26 49.42 -41.74
N ARG A 356 13.37 48.70 -41.92
CA ARG A 356 14.16 48.70 -43.17
C ARG A 356 13.37 48.11 -44.33
N ARG A 357 12.65 47.00 -44.14
CA ARG A 357 11.75 46.41 -45.16
C ARG A 357 10.61 47.34 -45.60
N ARG A 358 10.21 48.29 -44.75
CA ARG A 358 9.21 49.32 -45.09
C ARG A 358 9.79 50.54 -45.82
N ARG A 359 11.12 50.68 -45.88
CA ARG A 359 11.82 51.82 -46.49
C ARG A 359 12.49 51.50 -47.83
N THR A 360 12.57 50.23 -48.24
CA THR A 360 12.95 49.87 -49.61
C THR A 360 11.75 50.09 -50.53
N PRO A 361 11.81 51.03 -51.50
CA PRO A 361 10.81 51.11 -52.55
C PRO A 361 10.92 49.86 -53.43
N LEU A 362 9.79 49.33 -53.88
CA LEU A 362 9.74 48.40 -55.00
C LEU A 362 10.31 49.12 -56.22
N VAL A 363 11.43 48.63 -56.75
CA VAL A 363 11.88 48.90 -58.12
C VAL A 363 11.54 47.67 -58.93
#